data_AF-A0A7S0JBS3-F1
#
_entry.id   AF-A0A7S0JBS3-F1
#
_cell.length_a   1.000
_cell.length_b   1.000
_cell.length_c   1.000
_cell.angle_alpha   90.00
_cell.angle_beta   90.00
_cell.angle_gamma   90.00
#
_symmetry.space_group_name_H-M   'P 1'
#
loop_
_entity.id
_entity.type
_entity.pdbx_description
1 polymer ?
#
loop_
_entity_poly.entity_id
_entity_poly.type
_entity_poly.pdbx_seq_one_letter_code
_entity_poly.pdbx_strand_id
1 'polypeptide(L)'
;VEFAADVSVIVLSTAKSMLPCAVQVPLRVQPLVAPADARLSDDVFLRGARAYLGLAARAIELSVPAELAASLQEDFVASRAKEPDVTAQDFSHWLTCTRLHAASMLAAEVTFDHYAHVKQLDVARRERLRAAVEL
;
A
#
# COMPACT_ATOMS: atom_id res chain seq x y z
N VAL A 1 -8.35 18.38 -19.23
CA VAL A 1 -7.99 16.98 -19.55
C VAL A 1 -8.45 16.14 -18.38
N GLU A 2 -9.50 15.36 -18.58
CA GLU A 2 -10.02 14.44 -17.57
C GLU A 2 -9.15 13.17 -17.60
N PHE A 3 -8.58 12.81 -16.46
CA PHE A 3 -7.82 11.57 -16.32
C PHE A 3 -8.73 10.52 -15.70
N ALA A 4 -8.68 9.29 -16.20
CA ALA A 4 -9.29 8.17 -15.51
C ALA A 4 -8.54 7.99 -14.17
N ALA A 5 -9.19 8.38 -13.08
CA ALA A 5 -8.67 8.24 -11.73
C ALA A 5 -9.77 7.61 -10.87
N ASP A 6 -9.41 6.61 -10.08
CA ASP A 6 -10.33 5.93 -9.16
C ASP A 6 -10.88 6.88 -8.08
N VAL A 7 -10.18 7.99 -7.82
CA VAL A 7 -10.59 9.07 -6.93
C VAL A 7 -10.24 10.42 -7.59
N SER A 8 -11.26 11.22 -7.90
CA SER A 8 -11.11 12.51 -8.60
C SER A 8 -10.67 13.67 -7.70
N VAL A 9 -10.94 13.58 -6.39
CA VAL A 9 -10.64 14.63 -5.41
C VAL A 9 -10.26 14.00 -4.07
N ILE A 10 -9.09 14.36 -3.54
CA ILE A 10 -8.70 14.06 -2.16
C ILE A 10 -8.86 15.32 -1.33
N VAL A 11 -9.77 15.31 -0.35
CA VAL A 11 -9.97 16.42 0.58
C VAL A 11 -9.32 16.08 1.92
N LEU A 12 -8.31 16.85 2.30
CA LEU A 12 -7.67 16.77 3.62
C LEU A 12 -8.26 17.87 4.50
N SER A 13 -8.91 17.48 5.60
CA SER A 13 -9.51 18.41 6.55
C SER A 13 -9.17 17.98 7.97
N THR A 14 -8.82 18.96 8.81
CA THR A 14 -8.69 18.77 10.27
C THR A 14 -10.05 18.81 10.98
N ALA A 15 -11.09 19.27 10.29
CA ALA A 15 -12.47 19.31 10.76
C ALA A 15 -13.30 18.16 10.15
N LYS A 16 -14.39 17.78 10.84
CA LYS A 16 -15.35 16.78 10.34
C LYS A 16 -15.93 17.26 9.01
N SER A 17 -15.73 16.47 7.96
CA SER A 17 -16.33 16.76 6.64
C SER A 17 -17.85 16.63 6.71
N MET A 18 -18.57 17.57 6.10
CA MET A 18 -20.02 17.47 5.89
C MET A 18 -20.38 16.82 4.55
N LEU A 19 -19.37 16.50 3.73
CA LEU A 19 -19.53 15.80 2.46
C LEU A 19 -19.37 14.29 2.65
N PRO A 20 -20.03 13.46 1.82
CA PRO A 20 -19.82 12.01 1.82
C PRO A 20 -18.33 11.69 1.60
N CYS A 21 -17.70 11.04 2.59
CA CYS A 21 -16.32 10.58 2.48
C CYS A 21 -16.31 9.10 2.09
N ALA A 22 -15.60 8.76 1.02
CA ALA A 22 -15.37 7.36 0.63
C ALA A 22 -14.46 6.64 1.65
N VAL A 23 -13.46 7.35 2.19
CA VAL A 23 -12.51 6.83 3.19
C VAL A 23 -12.22 7.95 4.19
N GLN A 24 -12.23 7.61 5.48
CA GLN A 24 -11.76 8.49 6.54
C GLN A 24 -10.47 7.91 7.13
N VAL A 25 -9.35 8.61 6.95
CA VAL A 25 -8.06 8.22 7.54
C VAL A 25 -7.85 9.07 8.80
N PRO A 26 -7.94 8.49 10.01
CA PRO A 26 -7.63 9.23 11.23
C PRO A 26 -6.13 9.59 11.22
N LEU A 27 -5.84 10.88 11.10
CA LEU A 27 -4.47 11.40 11.21
C LEU A 27 -4.07 11.40 12.69
N ARG A 28 -3.64 10.25 13.20
CA ARG A 28 -2.85 10.16 14.43
C ARG A 28 -1.44 10.59 14.07
N VAL A 29 -1.20 11.90 14.05
CA VAL A 29 0.14 12.45 13.89
C VAL A 29 0.93 12.02 15.12
N GLN A 30 1.69 10.92 15.02
CA GLN A 30 2.75 10.68 15.99
C GLN A 30 3.67 11.89 15.91
N PRO A 31 4.09 12.46 17.06
CA PRO A 31 5.02 13.58 17.06
C PRO A 31 6.19 13.21 16.16
N LEU A 32 6.46 14.06 15.18
CA LEU A 32 7.48 13.84 14.16
C LEU A 32 8.81 13.59 14.88
N VAL A 33 9.23 12.32 15.00
CA VAL A 33 10.43 11.95 15.78
C VAL A 33 11.69 12.51 15.12
N ALA A 34 11.62 12.84 13.83
CA ALA A 34 12.68 13.46 13.06
C ALA A 34 12.15 14.66 12.28
N PRO A 35 12.92 15.76 12.11
CA PRO A 35 12.51 16.87 11.25
C PRO A 35 12.14 16.38 9.85
N ALA A 36 11.18 17.05 9.21
CA ALA A 36 10.79 16.75 7.84
C ALA A 36 12.05 16.78 6.96
N ASP A 37 12.24 15.72 6.17
CA ASP A 37 13.40 15.57 5.31
C ASP A 37 13.53 16.80 4.41
N ALA A 38 14.65 17.52 4.49
CA ALA A 38 14.87 18.77 3.77
C ALA A 38 14.69 18.60 2.24
N ARG A 39 14.89 17.38 1.72
CA ARG A 39 14.65 17.02 0.32
C ARG A 39 13.20 17.22 -0.11
N LEU A 40 12.24 17.16 0.82
CA LEU A 40 10.82 17.40 0.54
C LEU A 40 10.51 18.85 0.16
N SER A 41 11.46 19.78 0.36
CA SER A 41 11.35 21.18 -0.08
C SER A 41 12.23 21.50 -1.29
N ASP A 42 13.00 20.53 -1.82
CA ASP A 42 13.86 20.71 -2.98
C ASP A 42 13.10 20.42 -4.28
N ASP A 43 12.94 21.43 -5.14
CA ASP A 43 12.25 21.33 -6.42
C ASP A 43 12.89 20.32 -7.39
N VAL A 44 14.20 20.10 -7.32
CA VAL A 44 14.87 19.09 -8.16
C VAL A 44 14.46 17.69 -7.70
N PHE A 45 14.55 17.44 -6.39
CA PHE A 45 14.11 16.19 -5.79
C PHE A 45 12.62 15.94 -6.05
N LEU A 46 11.76 16.93 -5.85
CA LEU A 46 10.32 16.80 -6.07
C LEU A 46 9.97 16.49 -7.54
N ARG A 47 10.68 17.09 -8.50
CA ARG A 47 10.52 16.73 -9.92
C ARG A 47 10.96 15.30 -10.21
N GLY A 48 12.09 14.87 -9.65
CA GLY A 48 12.57 13.49 -9.74
C GLY A 48 11.57 12.49 -9.15
N ALA A 49 11.04 12.77 -7.96
CA ALA A 49 10.03 11.95 -7.30
C ALA A 49 8.74 11.84 -8.13
N ARG A 50 8.23 12.94 -8.69
CA ARG A 50 7.06 12.93 -9.56
C ARG A 50 7.30 12.10 -10.84
N ALA A 51 8.47 12.23 -11.44
CA ALA A 51 8.85 11.44 -12.62
C ALA A 51 8.92 9.94 -12.28
N TYR A 52 9.54 9.60 -11.14
CA TYR A 52 9.62 8.22 -10.65
C TYR A 52 8.23 7.63 -10.40
N LEU A 53 7.36 8.35 -9.69
CA LEU A 53 5.98 7.91 -9.46
C LEU A 53 5.20 7.75 -10.78
N GLY A 54 5.45 8.63 -11.76
CA GLY A 54 4.88 8.48 -13.10
C GLY A 54 5.35 7.24 -13.85
N LEU A 55 6.60 6.80 -13.65
CA LEU A 55 7.10 5.53 -14.18
C LEU A 55 6.50 4.33 -13.43
N ALA A 56 6.46 4.39 -12.10
CA ALA A 56 5.88 3.35 -11.25
C ALA A 56 4.39 3.14 -11.54
N ALA A 57 3.64 4.22 -11.79
CA ALA A 57 2.23 4.13 -12.18
C ALA A 57 2.01 3.35 -13.48
N ARG A 58 2.97 3.39 -14.42
CA ARG A 58 2.91 2.58 -15.65
C ARG A 58 3.21 1.11 -15.39
N ALA A 59 4.05 0.81 -14.40
CA ALA A 59 4.36 -0.55 -13.97
C ALA A 59 3.22 -1.21 -13.16
N ILE A 60 2.15 -0.50 -12.81
CA ILE A 60 1.02 -1.07 -12.04
C ILE A 60 0.24 -2.14 -12.82
N GLU A 61 0.37 -2.14 -14.15
CA GLU A 61 -0.24 -3.10 -15.05
C GLU A 61 0.42 -4.50 -14.98
N LEU A 62 1.49 -4.65 -14.19
CA LEU A 62 2.11 -5.96 -13.91
C LEU A 62 1.06 -6.94 -13.37
N SER A 63 0.91 -8.07 -14.07
CA SER A 63 0.10 -9.20 -13.64
C SER A 63 0.92 -10.17 -12.81
N VAL A 64 0.25 -10.90 -11.92
CA VAL A 64 0.87 -12.01 -11.19
C VAL A 64 0.96 -13.20 -12.15
N PRO A 65 2.15 -13.76 -12.43
CA PRO A 65 2.28 -14.94 -13.27
C PRO A 65 1.49 -16.13 -12.69
N ALA A 66 0.94 -16.98 -13.57
CA ALA A 66 0.12 -18.12 -13.13
C ALA A 66 0.88 -19.09 -12.21
N GLU A 67 2.16 -19.30 -12.49
CA GLU A 67 3.06 -20.13 -11.68
C GLU A 67 3.20 -19.56 -10.26
N LEU A 68 3.38 -18.25 -10.14
CA LEU A 68 3.44 -17.57 -8.85
C LEU A 68 2.08 -17.64 -8.13
N ALA A 69 0.97 -17.47 -8.85
CA ALA A 69 -0.37 -17.50 -8.26
C ALA A 69 -0.65 -18.80 -7.50
N ALA A 70 -0.17 -19.94 -8.00
CA ALA A 70 -0.29 -21.23 -7.31
C ALA A 70 0.46 -21.22 -5.96
N SER A 71 1.72 -20.78 -5.94
CA SER A 71 2.52 -20.69 -4.71
C SER A 71 1.93 -19.69 -3.71
N LEU A 72 1.37 -18.57 -4.18
CA LEU A 72 0.70 -17.59 -3.31
C LEU A 72 -0.57 -18.17 -2.67
N GLN A 73 -1.32 -18.98 -3.41
CA GLN A 73 -2.52 -19.61 -2.90
C GLN A 73 -2.21 -20.71 -1.87
N GLU A 74 -1.15 -21.49 -2.09
CA GLU A 74 -0.64 -22.44 -1.10
C GLU A 74 -0.23 -21.73 0.20
N ASP A 75 0.51 -20.63 0.11
CA ASP A 75 0.90 -19.82 1.28
C ASP A 75 -0.32 -19.21 1.98
N PHE A 76 -1.34 -18.77 1.24
CA PHE A 76 -2.60 -18.29 1.82
C PHE A 76 -3.30 -19.37 2.65
N VAL A 77 -3.41 -20.60 2.12
CA VAL A 77 -3.98 -21.73 2.85
C VAL A 77 -3.17 -22.03 4.11
N ALA A 78 -1.84 -22.04 4.01
CA ALA A 78 -0.95 -22.22 5.15
C ALA A 78 -1.10 -21.09 6.20
N SER A 79 -1.31 -19.85 5.75
CA SER A 79 -1.54 -18.70 6.62
C SER A 79 -2.87 -18.83 7.38
N ARG A 80 -3.94 -19.27 6.72
CA ARG A 80 -5.24 -19.55 7.38
C ARG A 80 -5.18 -20.69 8.39
N ALA A 81 -4.34 -21.70 8.15
CA ALA A 81 -4.14 -22.78 9.10
C ALA A 81 -3.49 -22.30 10.42
N LYS A 82 -2.66 -21.26 10.36
CA LYS A 82 -2.01 -20.65 11.53
C LYS A 82 -2.89 -19.58 12.18
N GLU A 83 -3.57 -18.79 11.37
CA GLU A 83 -4.42 -17.67 11.79
C GLU A 83 -5.80 -17.81 11.11
N PRO A 84 -6.79 -18.44 11.79
CA PRO A 84 -8.11 -18.69 11.21
C PRO A 84 -8.86 -17.44 10.75
N ASP A 85 -8.52 -16.28 11.33
CA ASP A 85 -9.12 -14.98 11.04
C ASP A 85 -8.67 -14.40 9.70
N VAL A 86 -7.66 -14.98 9.04
CA VAL A 86 -7.23 -14.57 7.69
C VAL A 86 -8.34 -14.89 6.68
N THR A 87 -8.83 -13.87 6.01
CA THR A 87 -9.97 -13.95 5.08
C THR A 87 -9.54 -13.92 3.61
N ALA A 88 -10.46 -14.26 2.70
CA ALA A 88 -10.24 -14.07 1.26
C ALA A 88 -10.04 -12.59 0.88
N GLN A 89 -10.61 -11.67 1.66
CA GLN A 89 -10.39 -10.24 1.47
C GLN A 89 -8.95 -9.83 1.81
N ASP A 90 -8.37 -10.40 2.87
CA ASP A 90 -6.95 -10.19 3.19
C ASP A 90 -6.04 -10.68 2.06
N PHE A 91 -6.35 -11.85 1.50
CA PHE A 91 -5.59 -12.36 0.35
C PHE A 91 -5.67 -11.43 -0.87
N SER A 92 -6.87 -10.95 -1.19
CA SER A 92 -7.05 -9.96 -2.28
C SER A 92 -6.26 -8.67 -2.02
N HIS A 93 -6.23 -8.20 -0.77
CA HIS A 93 -5.41 -7.05 -0.39
C HIS A 93 -3.91 -7.34 -0.55
N TRP A 94 -3.43 -8.51 -0.12
CA TRP A 94 -2.03 -8.89 -0.29
C TRP A 94 -1.65 -8.93 -1.76
N LEU A 95 -2.44 -9.56 -2.64
CA LEU A 95 -2.17 -9.60 -4.08
C LEU A 95 -2.10 -8.20 -4.70
N THR A 96 -3.01 -7.31 -4.31
CA THR A 96 -3.01 -5.91 -4.76
C THR A 96 -1.76 -5.17 -4.29
N CYS A 97 -1.42 -5.30 -3.00
CA CYS A 97 -0.25 -4.65 -2.41
C CYS A 97 1.06 -5.21 -3.00
N THR A 98 1.12 -6.50 -3.33
CA THR A 98 2.27 -7.12 -3.99
C THR A 98 2.56 -6.47 -5.34
N ARG A 99 1.51 -6.25 -6.16
CA ARG A 99 1.63 -5.57 -7.45
C ARG A 99 2.08 -4.13 -7.27
N LEU A 100 1.50 -3.41 -6.31
CA LEU A 100 1.90 -2.04 -5.98
C LEU A 100 3.36 -1.97 -5.51
N HIS A 101 3.80 -2.93 -4.70
CA HIS A 101 5.17 -2.98 -4.21
C HIS A 101 6.16 -3.26 -5.35
N ALA A 102 5.87 -4.24 -6.21
CA ALA A 102 6.67 -4.52 -7.40
C ALA A 102 6.77 -3.29 -8.32
N ALA A 103 5.64 -2.63 -8.59
CA ALA A 103 5.57 -1.41 -9.39
C ALA A 103 6.37 -0.26 -8.75
N SER A 104 6.32 -0.12 -7.42
CA SER A 104 7.09 0.88 -6.68
C SER A 104 8.59 0.69 -6.79
N MET A 105 9.06 -0.51 -7.15
CA MET A 105 10.45 -0.85 -7.40
C MET A 105 10.83 -0.80 -8.88
N LEU A 106 9.90 -0.40 -9.76
CA LEU A 106 10.05 -0.49 -11.21
C LEU A 106 10.47 -1.89 -11.67
N ALA A 107 9.99 -2.93 -10.97
CA ALA A 107 10.32 -4.31 -11.29
C ALA A 107 9.76 -4.69 -12.66
N ALA A 108 10.45 -5.59 -13.37
CA ALA A 108 9.99 -6.12 -14.64
C ALA A 108 8.85 -7.14 -14.47
N GLU A 109 8.82 -7.82 -13.33
CA GLU A 109 7.84 -8.87 -13.02
C GLU A 109 7.53 -8.93 -11.52
N VAL A 110 6.40 -9.54 -11.18
CA VAL A 110 6.03 -9.81 -9.79
C VAL A 110 6.67 -11.12 -9.34
N THR A 111 7.37 -11.10 -8.21
CA THR A 111 8.03 -12.26 -7.60
C THR A 111 7.41 -12.60 -6.25
N PHE A 112 7.75 -13.78 -5.72
CA PHE A 112 7.33 -14.18 -4.37
C PHE A 112 7.91 -13.28 -3.28
N ASP A 113 9.10 -12.72 -3.47
CA ASP A 113 9.74 -11.82 -2.52
C ASP A 113 8.92 -10.55 -2.30
N HIS A 114 8.32 -10.00 -3.36
CA HIS A 114 7.41 -8.85 -3.22
C HIS A 114 6.22 -9.18 -2.33
N TYR A 115 5.67 -10.40 -2.46
CA TYR A 115 4.55 -10.86 -1.64
C TYR A 115 4.98 -11.11 -0.19
N ALA A 116 6.12 -11.75 0.03
CA ALA A 116 6.68 -11.97 1.35
C ALA A 116 6.90 -10.64 2.10
N HIS A 117 7.42 -9.63 1.41
CA HIS A 117 7.59 -8.29 1.97
C HIS A 117 6.24 -7.65 2.33
N VAL A 118 5.25 -7.74 1.47
CA VAL A 118 3.90 -7.23 1.75
C VAL A 118 3.25 -7.90 2.95
N LYS A 119 3.44 -9.21 3.15
CA LYS A 119 2.96 -9.88 4.37
C LYS A 119 3.63 -9.31 5.62
N GLN A 120 4.94 -9.05 5.58
CA GLN A 120 5.64 -8.42 6.70
C GLN A 120 5.07 -7.02 7.01
N LEU A 121 4.79 -6.23 5.97
CA LEU A 121 4.15 -4.92 6.14
C LEU A 121 2.76 -5.02 6.75
N ASP A 122 1.96 -6.02 6.36
CA ASP A 122 0.62 -6.24 6.92
C ASP A 122 0.67 -6.72 8.37
N VAL A 123 1.60 -7.60 8.73
CA VAL A 123 1.83 -7.99 10.13
C VAL A 123 2.17 -6.75 10.98
N ALA A 124 3.13 -5.95 10.54
CA ALA A 124 3.50 -4.72 11.24
C ALA A 124 2.32 -3.71 11.33
N ARG A 125 1.46 -3.65 10.30
CA ARG A 125 0.24 -2.84 10.32
C ARG A 125 -0.76 -3.35 11.36
N ARG A 126 -1.01 -4.66 11.40
CA ARG A 126 -1.91 -5.30 12.38
C ARG A 126 -1.42 -5.08 13.80
N GLU A 127 -0.11 -5.21 14.05
CA GLU A 127 0.51 -4.90 15.34
C GLU A 127 0.26 -3.44 15.76
N ARG A 128 0.50 -2.48 14.86
CA ARG A 128 0.20 -1.06 15.12
C ARG A 128 -1.27 -0.82 15.44
N LEU A 129 -2.18 -1.50 14.75
CA LEU A 129 -3.62 -1.36 15.01
C LEU A 129 -4.02 -1.97 16.36
N ARG A 130 -3.49 -3.14 16.72
CA ARG A 130 -3.72 -3.75 18.05
C ARG A 130 -3.25 -2.83 19.17
N ALA A 131 -2.01 -2.35 19.08
CA ALA A 131 -1.45 -1.41 20.05
C ALA A 131 -2.25 -0.10 20.17
N ALA A 132 -2.90 0.35 19.08
CA ALA A 132 -3.74 1.55 19.09
C ALA A 132 -5.14 1.34 19.67
N VAL A 133 -5.62 0.09 19.75
CA VAL A 133 -6.92 -0.27 20.37
C VAL A 133 -6.77 -0.51 21.87
N GLU A 134 -5.57 -0.89 22.32
CA GLU A 134 -5.23 -1.09 23.74
C GLU A 134 -4.91 0.22 24.50
N LEU A 135 -4.86 1.36 23.80
CA LEU A 135 -4.69 2.73 24.33
C LEU A 135 -6.02 3.48 24.38
#